data_AF-A0A9D4KML5-F1
#
_entry.id   AF-A0A9D4KML5-F1
#
_cell.length_a   1.000
_cell.length_b   1.000
_cell.length_c   1.000
_cell.angle_alpha   90.00
_cell.angle_beta   90.00
_cell.angle_gamma   90.00
#
_symmetry.space_group_name_H-M   'P 1'
#
loop_
_entity.id
_entity.type
_entity.pdbx_description
1 polymer ?
#
loop_
_entity_poly.entity_id
_entity_poly.type
_entity_poly.pdbx_seq_one_letter_code
_entity_poly.pdbx_strand_id
1 'polypeptide(L)' 'MLYPSARASDIYLGENTCMGVESWNHVVFQQGLRECLTSETVTNSMTCQLSV' A
#
# COMPACT_ATOMS: atom_id res chain seq x y z
N MET A 1 -0.95 5.45 -3.17
CA MET A 1 0.31 6.25 -3.12
C MET A 1 0.98 6.18 -4.50
N LEU A 2 1.63 7.26 -4.97
CA LEU A 2 2.21 7.36 -6.31
C LEU A 2 3.69 7.75 -6.24
N TYR A 3 4.57 6.97 -6.87
CA TYR A 3 6.03 7.18 -6.87
C TYR A 3 6.55 7.41 -8.29
N PRO A 4 6.81 8.66 -8.71
CA PRO A 4 7.24 8.97 -10.07
C PRO A 4 8.70 8.55 -10.31
N SER A 5 8.98 8.09 -11.53
CA SER A 5 10.30 7.65 -12.02
C SER A 5 10.93 6.46 -11.28
N ALA A 6 10.18 5.81 -10.39
CA ALA A 6 10.62 4.59 -9.72
C ALA A 6 10.24 3.35 -10.53
N ARG A 7 11.00 2.26 -10.36
CA ARG A 7 10.61 0.93 -10.82
C ARG A 7 9.93 0.16 -9.70
N ALA A 8 8.99 -0.71 -10.04
CA ALA A 8 8.31 -1.54 -9.05
C ALA A 8 9.27 -2.50 -8.31
N SER A 9 10.39 -2.87 -8.94
CA SER A 9 11.47 -3.65 -8.32
C SER A 9 12.24 -2.89 -7.24
N ASP A 10 12.11 -1.57 -7.18
CA ASP A 10 12.95 -0.73 -6.32
C ASP A 10 12.18 -0.27 -5.08
N ILE A 11 10.86 -0.48 -5.04
CA ILE A 11 9.98 -0.02 -3.97
C ILE A 11 9.11 -1.17 -3.46
N TYR A 12 9.25 -1.43 -2.16
CA TYR A 12 8.46 -2.42 -1.44
C TYR A 12 7.80 -1.74 -0.23
N LEU A 13 6.55 -2.08 0.04
CA LEU A 13 5.89 -1.70 1.29
C LEU A 13 5.86 -2.93 2.21
N GLY A 14 6.52 -2.86 3.36
CA GLY A 14 6.56 -3.94 4.34
C GLY A 14 7.44 -5.13 3.97
N GLU A 15 7.05 -6.34 4.39
CA GLU A 15 7.80 -7.58 4.10
C GLU A 15 7.54 -8.03 2.66
N ASN A 16 8.28 -7.48 1.69
CA ASN A 16 8.56 -7.96 0.31
C ASN A 16 7.39 -8.56 -0.54
N THR A 17 6.16 -8.55 -0.05
CA THR A 17 4.96 -9.20 -0.58
C THR A 17 3.98 -8.16 -1.10
N CYS A 18 4.12 -6.91 -0.64
CA CYS A 18 3.40 -5.76 -1.14
C CYS A 18 4.27 -5.03 -2.19
N MET A 19 4.21 -5.52 -3.42
CA MET A 19 4.86 -4.89 -4.58
C MET A 19 3.88 -3.95 -5.29
N GLY A 20 4.37 -2.79 -5.69
CA GLY A 20 3.61 -1.85 -6.50
C GLY A 20 3.51 -2.31 -7.96
N VAL A 21 2.53 -1.77 -8.68
CA VAL A 21 2.37 -2.01 -10.12
C VAL A 21 2.95 -0.82 -10.88
N GLU A 22 3.81 -1.10 -11.86
CA GLU A 22 4.29 -0.08 -12.80
C GLU A 22 3.17 0.39 -13.73
N SER A 23 2.98 1.70 -13.79
CA SER A 23 2.07 2.35 -14.71
C SER A 23 2.75 3.56 -15.30
N TRP A 24 3.07 3.50 -16.59
CA TRP A 24 3.76 4.56 -17.33
C TRP A 24 5.09 4.92 -16.66
N ASN A 25 5.10 6.06 -15.95
CA ASN A 25 6.29 6.66 -15.36
C ASN A 25 6.18 6.68 -13.82
N HIS A 26 5.30 5.86 -13.24
CA HIS A 26 5.10 5.82 -11.80
C HIS A 26 4.73 4.43 -11.31
N VAL A 27 4.96 4.19 -10.03
CA VAL A 27 4.53 2.98 -9.34
C VAL A 27 3.28 3.30 -8.51
N VAL A 28 2.25 2.46 -8.64
CA VAL A 28 1.01 2.55 -7.87
C VAL A 28 0.90 1.36 -6.93
N PHE A 29 0.64 1.64 -5.66
CA PHE A 29 0.24 0.64 -4.68
C PHE A 29 -1.27 0.66 -4.51
N GLN A 30 -1.90 -0.49 -4.74
CA GLN A 30 -3.34 -0.68 -4.52
C GLN A 30 -3.67 -0.91 -3.04
N GLN A 31 -2.70 -1.43 -2.28
CA GLN A 31 -2.80 -1.69 -0.84
C GLN A 31 -2.19 -0.52 -0.07
N GLY A 32 -2.77 -0.21 1.10
CA GLY A 32 -2.25 0.80 2.00
C GLY A 32 -1.12 0.28 2.89
N LEU A 33 -0.49 1.19 3.64
CA LEU A 33 0.61 0.85 4.54
C LEU A 33 0.18 -0.14 5.63
N ARG A 34 -1.07 -0.06 6.10
CA ARG A 34 -1.57 -0.95 7.17
C ARG A 34 -1.68 -2.38 6.67
N GLU A 35 -2.28 -2.58 5.51
CA GLU A 35 -2.41 -3.89 4.87
C GLU A 35 -1.04 -4.52 4.58
N CYS A 36 -0.09 -3.71 4.10
CA CYS A 36 1.25 -4.17 3.77
C CYS A 36 2.16 -4.44 5.00
N LEU A 37 1.90 -3.81 6.15
CA LEU A 37 2.80 -3.87 7.33
C LEU A 37 2.28 -4.70 8.49
N THR A 38 0.97 -4.87 8.64
CA THR A 38 0.40 -5.48 9.86
C THR A 38 -0.32 -6.81 9.62
N SER A 39 -0.35 -7.33 8.39
CA SER A 39 -1.18 -8.51 8.01
C SER A 39 -2.68 -8.35 8.32
N GLU A 40 -3.12 -7.14 8.71
CA GLU A 40 -4.50 -6.84 9.05
C GLU A 40 -5.15 -6.20 7.82
N THR A 41 -5.99 -6.98 7.14
CA THR A 41 -6.80 -6.48 6.03
C THR A 41 -7.89 -5.55 6.59
N VAL A 42 -7.90 -4.28 6.18
CA VAL A 42 -9.01 -3.38 6.52
C VAL A 42 -10.20 -3.72 5.63
N THR A 43 -11.08 -4.60 6.11
CA THR A 43 -12.41 -4.71 5.54
C THR A 43 -13.17 -3.42 5.83
N ASN A 44 -13.71 -2.80 4.78
CA ASN A 44 -14.42 -1.53 4.77
C ASN A 44 -15.81 -1.62 5.46
N SER A 45 -15.84 -2.18 6.68
CA SER A 45 -17.01 -2.41 7.52
C SER A 45 -16.84 -1.88 8.94
N MET A 46 -15.72 -1.21 9.26
CA MET A 46 -15.53 -0.55 10.55
C MET A 46 -15.66 0.97 10.38
N THR A 47 -16.83 1.47 10.76
CA THR A 47 -16.98 2.84 11.26
C THR A 47 -15.88 3.11 12.28
N CYS A 48 -14.97 4.03 11.97
CA CYS A 48 -14.05 4.59 12.95
C CYS A 48 -14.86 5.38 13.98
N GLN A 49 -15.34 4.74 15.05
CA GLN A 49 -15.70 5.47 16.26
C GLN A 49 -14.41 5.77 17.01
N LEU A 50 -13.91 6.99 16.83
CA LEU A 50 -12.90 7.58 17.70
C LEU A 50 -13.61 7.95 19.01
N SER A 51 -13.50 7.11 20.03
CA SER A 51 -13.90 7.48 21.39
C SER A 51 -12.73 8.22 22.03
N VAL A 52 -12.93 9.52 22.29
CA VAL A 52 -12.05 10.39 23.09
C VAL A 52 -12.38 10.23 24.57
#